data_AF-A0A509L865-F1
#
_entry.id   AF-A0A509L865-F1
#
_cell.length_a   1.000
_cell.length_b   1.000
_cell.length_c   1.000
_cell.angle_alpha   90.00
_cell.angle_beta   90.00
_cell.angle_gamma   90.00
#
_symmetry.space_group_name_H-M   'P 1'
#
loop_
_entity.id
_entity.type
_entity.pdbx_description
1 polymer ?
#
loop_
_entity_poly.entity_id
_entity_poly.type
_entity_poly.pdbx_seq_one_letter_code
_entity_poly.pdbx_strand_id
1 'polypeptide(L)'
;MGKNCFRLIFIIHTFLFVSSSFAAVLHWSPVESTSECIIAGYKVHYGTASGQYTQEIDVGNVTAYDLDLLALVPTQTYFFAVNAYSTTNQEGPLSAPVSYQDNLPNIVAYPSLDHAGNTIDVTFNESNMQGADIKGNYEFSPTLIFDTPAIARTDKTYRLFMNYIPEYAIITMMLSNITDSTGNALMSNSIVLNDDDNDSMADDWEAHYGISTAFLDADDDGLDNREEYILGSSPIDDDSDNDGMPDGWEVDNRLNPVLDDADGDIDGDGISNLNEYLEGTGVSNSGPEKPLLYLPADTSTDVELTPQLVTNAYVDPENDAHQKTQWQVSTEATFTIAASILLELETYDSPTSLTIPGFILDPNQTYYWRVRFFDILDGRSLWSEPFSLATLTINPEYPDGNGVPDIQQVT
;
A
#
# COMPACT_ATOMS: atom_id res chain seq x y z
N MET A 1 -27.94 -15.32 -42.71
CA MET A 1 -29.05 -15.72 -41.83
C MET A 1 -28.65 -17.01 -41.13
N GLY A 2 -28.02 -16.90 -39.96
CA GLY A 2 -27.69 -18.07 -39.13
C GLY A 2 -29.00 -18.73 -38.71
N LYS A 3 -29.15 -20.03 -38.97
CA LYS A 3 -30.31 -20.79 -38.50
C LYS A 3 -30.24 -20.82 -36.97
N ASN A 4 -31.23 -20.29 -36.26
CA ASN A 4 -31.32 -20.42 -34.81
C ASN A 4 -31.31 -21.92 -34.43
N CYS A 5 -30.29 -22.34 -33.69
CA CYS A 5 -30.03 -23.71 -33.22
C CYS A 5 -31.24 -24.36 -32.51
N PHE A 6 -32.04 -23.55 -31.82
CA PHE A 6 -33.17 -23.99 -30.99
C PHE A 6 -34.49 -23.77 -31.73
N ARG A 7 -34.87 -24.65 -32.66
CA ARG A 7 -36.12 -24.52 -33.45
C ARG A 7 -37.16 -25.63 -33.26
N LEU A 8 -36.97 -26.57 -32.35
CA LEU A 8 -38.01 -27.51 -31.93
C LEU A 8 -38.28 -27.40 -30.42
N ILE A 9 -39.57 -27.28 -30.12
CA ILE A 9 -40.18 -27.16 -28.78
C ILE A 9 -39.75 -28.33 -27.89
N PHE A 10 -39.13 -28.03 -26.75
CA PHE A 10 -38.86 -29.00 -25.69
C PHE A 10 -39.96 -28.94 -24.63
N ILE A 11 -40.60 -30.08 -24.36
CA ILE A 11 -41.47 -30.28 -23.20
C ILE A 11 -40.67 -31.10 -22.19
N ILE A 12 -40.21 -30.47 -21.11
CA ILE A 12 -39.59 -31.18 -19.99
C ILE A 12 -40.70 -31.61 -19.03
N HIS A 13 -40.85 -32.92 -18.83
CA HIS A 13 -41.69 -33.49 -17.79
C HIS A 13 -40.89 -33.64 -16.49
N THR A 14 -41.45 -33.09 -15.42
CA THR A 14 -41.09 -33.26 -13.99
C THR A 14 -39.79 -32.62 -13.49
N PHE A 15 -39.95 -31.49 -12.81
CA PHE A 15 -39.02 -30.94 -11.81
C PHE A 15 -39.28 -31.63 -10.46
N LEU A 16 -38.23 -32.04 -9.75
CA LEU A 16 -38.32 -32.62 -8.40
C LEU A 16 -37.35 -31.91 -7.47
N PHE A 17 -37.87 -31.28 -6.44
CA PHE A 17 -37.09 -30.93 -5.25
C PHE A 17 -36.94 -32.20 -4.43
N VAL A 18 -35.70 -32.67 -4.24
CA VAL A 18 -35.41 -33.66 -3.22
C VAL A 18 -34.94 -32.90 -1.99
N SER A 19 -35.85 -32.65 -1.05
CA SER A 19 -35.48 -32.14 0.27
C SER A 19 -34.92 -33.31 1.10
N SER A 20 -33.67 -33.68 0.87
CA SER A 20 -32.86 -34.31 1.90
C SER A 20 -32.20 -33.21 2.71
N SER A 21 -32.08 -33.43 4.02
CA SER A 21 -31.74 -32.47 5.07
C SER A 21 -30.34 -31.83 5.00
N PHE A 22 -29.75 -31.57 3.82
CA PHE A 22 -28.35 -31.16 3.73
C PHE A 22 -27.94 -30.19 2.58
N ALA A 23 -28.77 -29.84 1.60
CA ALA A 23 -28.45 -28.76 0.64
C ALA A 23 -29.67 -28.42 -0.24
N ALA A 24 -29.88 -27.13 -0.57
CA ALA A 24 -30.90 -26.72 -1.54
C ALA A 24 -30.32 -26.77 -2.97
N VAL A 25 -30.52 -27.89 -3.69
CA VAL A 25 -29.94 -28.08 -5.02
C VAL A 25 -30.99 -27.92 -6.12
N LEU A 26 -30.69 -27.06 -7.11
CA LEU A 26 -31.46 -26.92 -8.34
C LEU A 26 -31.01 -27.98 -9.34
N HIS A 27 -31.92 -28.84 -9.81
CA HIS A 27 -31.65 -29.87 -10.82
C HIS A 27 -32.38 -29.60 -12.12
N TRP A 28 -31.77 -29.94 -13.26
CA TRP A 28 -32.41 -29.93 -14.58
C TRP A 28 -32.01 -31.13 -15.44
N SER A 29 -32.83 -31.43 -16.43
CA SER A 29 -32.51 -32.48 -17.40
C SER A 29 -31.51 -31.97 -18.45
N PRO A 30 -30.53 -32.79 -18.86
CA PRO A 30 -29.60 -32.39 -19.90
C PRO A 30 -30.30 -32.19 -21.25
N VAL A 31 -29.81 -31.23 -22.02
CA VAL A 31 -30.17 -31.01 -23.42
C VAL A 31 -29.22 -31.81 -24.31
N GLU A 32 -29.80 -32.65 -25.17
CA GLU A 32 -29.04 -33.49 -26.08
C GLU A 32 -28.32 -32.67 -27.16
N SER A 33 -27.04 -32.95 -27.37
CA SER A 33 -26.29 -32.36 -28.47
C SER A 33 -26.69 -32.99 -29.80
N THR A 34 -26.77 -32.19 -30.85
CA THR A 34 -27.01 -32.64 -32.22
C THR A 34 -25.84 -32.25 -33.12
N SER A 35 -25.78 -32.82 -34.32
CA SER A 35 -24.78 -32.43 -35.34
C SER A 35 -24.86 -30.95 -35.74
N GLU A 36 -26.00 -30.29 -35.49
CA GLU A 36 -26.21 -28.87 -35.77
C GLU A 36 -26.04 -27.99 -34.52
N CYS A 37 -26.03 -28.57 -33.31
CA CYS A 37 -25.97 -27.86 -32.04
C CYS A 37 -25.23 -28.68 -30.97
N ILE A 38 -23.96 -28.37 -30.74
CA ILE A 38 -23.16 -28.98 -29.67
C ILE A 38 -23.31 -28.11 -28.42
N ILE A 39 -23.85 -28.67 -27.34
CA ILE A 39 -24.04 -27.97 -26.06
C ILE A 39 -22.68 -27.84 -25.36
N ALA A 40 -22.35 -26.62 -24.97
CA ALA A 40 -21.14 -26.30 -24.21
C ALA A 40 -21.40 -26.21 -22.71
N GLY A 41 -22.59 -25.77 -22.30
CA GLY A 41 -22.95 -25.65 -20.90
C GLY A 41 -24.34 -25.08 -20.66
N TYR A 42 -24.60 -24.68 -19.42
CA TYR A 42 -25.86 -24.10 -18.96
C TYR A 42 -25.60 -22.80 -18.19
N LYS A 43 -26.58 -21.92 -18.20
CA LYS A 43 -26.64 -20.75 -17.33
C LYS A 43 -27.87 -20.80 -16.46
N VAL A 44 -27.70 -20.50 -15.17
CA VAL A 44 -28.76 -20.35 -14.18
C VAL A 44 -29.10 -18.86 -14.06
N HIS A 45 -30.39 -18.55 -14.17
CA HIS A 45 -30.95 -17.20 -14.09
C HIS A 45 -31.86 -17.11 -12.88
N TYR A 46 -31.74 -16.05 -12.08
CA TYR A 46 -32.62 -15.88 -10.93
C TYR A 46 -32.98 -14.43 -10.62
N GLY A 47 -34.09 -14.24 -9.91
CA GLY A 47 -34.62 -12.92 -9.54
C GLY A 47 -35.82 -13.04 -8.59
N THR A 48 -36.30 -11.91 -8.07
CA THR A 48 -37.39 -11.87 -7.07
C THR A 48 -38.79 -11.91 -7.69
N ALA A 49 -38.89 -11.90 -9.02
CA ALA A 49 -40.16 -12.00 -9.76
C ALA A 49 -40.06 -13.03 -10.89
N SER A 50 -41.12 -13.82 -11.06
CA SER A 50 -41.19 -14.86 -12.09
C SER A 50 -40.99 -14.28 -13.49
N GLY A 51 -40.01 -14.81 -14.24
CA GLY A 51 -39.70 -14.35 -15.60
C GLY A 51 -38.98 -13.00 -15.66
N GLN A 52 -38.53 -12.45 -14.53
CA GLN A 52 -37.70 -11.25 -14.44
C GLN A 52 -36.44 -11.61 -13.65
N TYR A 53 -35.40 -11.99 -14.37
CA TYR A 53 -34.13 -12.42 -13.79
C TYR A 53 -33.13 -11.29 -13.87
N THR A 54 -32.59 -10.90 -12.72
CA THR A 54 -31.58 -9.82 -12.61
C THR A 54 -30.17 -10.37 -12.43
N GLN A 55 -30.06 -11.68 -12.21
CA GLN A 55 -28.81 -12.38 -11.96
C GLN A 55 -28.68 -13.57 -12.92
N GLU A 56 -27.46 -13.80 -13.42
CA GLU A 56 -27.10 -14.88 -14.35
C GLU A 56 -25.76 -15.49 -13.92
N ILE A 57 -25.67 -16.82 -13.94
CA ILE A 57 -24.46 -17.58 -13.58
C ILE A 57 -24.23 -18.65 -14.63
N ASP A 58 -23.04 -18.67 -15.23
CA ASP A 58 -22.60 -19.79 -16.06
C ASP A 58 -22.11 -20.93 -15.16
N VAL A 59 -22.78 -22.07 -15.25
CA VAL A 59 -22.50 -23.24 -14.41
C VAL A 59 -21.75 -24.34 -15.20
N GLY A 60 -21.39 -24.06 -16.46
CA GLY A 60 -20.75 -25.04 -17.33
C GLY A 60 -21.65 -26.23 -17.67
N ASN A 61 -21.05 -27.35 -18.06
CA ASN A 61 -21.78 -28.54 -18.50
C ASN A 61 -22.17 -29.45 -17.32
N VAL A 62 -22.97 -28.91 -16.40
CA VAL A 62 -23.56 -29.64 -15.27
C VAL A 62 -25.08 -29.71 -15.39
N THR A 63 -25.72 -30.55 -14.58
CA THR A 63 -27.20 -30.70 -14.54
C THR A 63 -27.78 -30.42 -13.15
N ALA A 64 -26.96 -29.82 -12.29
CA ALA A 64 -27.31 -29.44 -10.94
C ALA A 64 -26.51 -28.21 -10.51
N TYR A 65 -27.09 -27.38 -9.66
CA TYR A 65 -26.43 -26.23 -9.05
C TYR A 65 -26.85 -26.09 -7.58
N ASP A 66 -25.86 -25.94 -6.71
CA ASP A 66 -26.07 -25.77 -5.27
C ASP A 66 -26.46 -24.31 -4.97
N LEU A 67 -27.68 -24.10 -4.46
CA LEU A 67 -28.19 -22.76 -4.16
C LEU A 67 -27.55 -22.18 -2.90
N ASP A 68 -26.89 -22.99 -2.06
CA ASP A 68 -26.21 -22.52 -0.85
C ASP A 68 -24.94 -21.71 -1.20
N LEU A 69 -24.48 -21.77 -2.45
CA LEU A 69 -23.42 -20.91 -2.99
C LEU A 69 -23.91 -19.50 -3.33
N LEU A 70 -25.21 -19.23 -3.21
CA LEU A 70 -25.81 -17.93 -3.46
C LEU A 70 -26.11 -17.21 -2.15
N ALA A 71 -25.77 -15.93 -2.07
CA ALA A 71 -26.18 -15.07 -0.96
C ALA A 71 -27.67 -14.67 -1.08
N LEU A 72 -28.58 -15.63 -0.99
CA LEU A 72 -30.02 -15.40 -1.03
C LEU A 72 -30.49 -14.78 0.29
N VAL A 73 -31.41 -13.80 0.20
CA VAL A 73 -31.99 -13.20 1.39
C VAL A 73 -33.02 -14.18 2.01
N PRO A 74 -32.90 -14.53 3.30
CA PRO A 74 -33.87 -15.39 3.97
C PRO A 74 -35.29 -14.82 3.88
N THR A 75 -36.29 -15.69 3.75
CA THR A 75 -37.71 -15.37 3.59
C THR A 75 -38.09 -14.61 2.30
N GLN A 76 -37.13 -14.23 1.45
CA GLN A 76 -37.43 -13.71 0.12
C GLN A 76 -37.67 -14.88 -0.84
N THR A 77 -38.78 -14.83 -1.60
CA THR A 77 -39.02 -15.78 -2.68
C THR A 77 -38.21 -15.36 -3.91
N TYR A 78 -37.40 -16.27 -4.41
CA TYR A 78 -36.67 -16.17 -5.67
C TYR A 78 -37.25 -17.12 -6.71
N PHE A 79 -37.14 -16.75 -7.98
CA PHE A 79 -37.52 -17.57 -9.13
C PHE A 79 -36.28 -17.86 -9.95
N PHE A 80 -36.11 -19.13 -10.31
CA PHE A 80 -34.96 -19.65 -11.05
C PHE A 80 -35.41 -20.18 -12.41
N ALA A 81 -34.60 -19.98 -13.45
CA ALA A 81 -34.72 -20.65 -14.74
C ALA A 81 -33.34 -20.96 -15.31
N VAL A 82 -33.25 -21.95 -16.19
CA VAL A 82 -31.98 -22.40 -16.78
C VAL A 82 -32.11 -22.39 -18.30
N ASN A 83 -31.07 -21.95 -19.01
CA ASN A 83 -30.92 -22.20 -20.44
C ASN A 83 -29.59 -22.89 -20.76
N ALA A 84 -29.55 -23.63 -21.86
CA ALA A 84 -28.33 -24.20 -22.41
C ALA A 84 -27.70 -23.25 -23.42
N TYR A 85 -26.37 -23.27 -23.56
CA TYR A 85 -25.66 -22.56 -24.62
C TYR A 85 -24.75 -23.51 -25.43
N SER A 86 -24.60 -23.22 -26.71
CA SER A 86 -23.76 -24.00 -27.62
C SER A 86 -22.27 -23.63 -27.51
N THR A 87 -21.39 -24.43 -28.10
CA THR A 87 -19.95 -24.10 -28.28
C THR A 87 -19.71 -22.85 -29.12
N THR A 88 -20.74 -22.32 -29.77
CA THR A 88 -20.73 -21.06 -30.50
C THR A 88 -21.42 -19.93 -29.74
N ASN A 89 -21.66 -20.11 -28.44
CA ASN A 89 -22.35 -19.18 -27.54
C ASN A 89 -23.75 -18.78 -28.00
N GLN A 90 -24.44 -19.63 -28.75
CA GLN A 90 -25.86 -19.43 -29.02
C GLN A 90 -26.68 -19.97 -27.86
N GLU A 91 -27.54 -19.13 -27.30
CA GLU A 91 -28.36 -19.45 -26.16
C GLU A 91 -29.72 -20.02 -26.54
N GLY A 92 -30.15 -21.03 -25.79
CA GLY A 92 -31.47 -21.63 -25.88
C GLY A 92 -32.53 -20.85 -25.11
N PRO A 93 -33.81 -21.24 -25.26
CA PRO A 93 -34.88 -20.68 -24.45
C PRO A 93 -34.68 -21.02 -22.97
N LEU A 94 -35.12 -20.11 -22.10
CA LEU A 94 -35.20 -20.35 -20.66
C LEU A 94 -36.21 -21.46 -20.34
N SER A 95 -35.92 -22.23 -19.30
CA SER A 95 -36.85 -23.18 -18.70
C SER A 95 -38.07 -22.47 -18.09
N ALA A 96 -39.08 -23.25 -17.72
CA ALA A 96 -40.12 -22.74 -16.83
C ALA A 96 -39.50 -22.26 -15.50
N PRO A 97 -40.00 -21.16 -14.92
CA PRO A 97 -39.54 -20.67 -13.62
C PRO A 97 -39.88 -21.65 -12.51
N VAL A 98 -38.96 -21.81 -11.57
CA VAL A 98 -39.19 -22.52 -10.31
C VAL A 98 -38.93 -21.57 -9.15
N SER A 99 -39.86 -21.51 -8.21
CA SER A 99 -39.70 -20.67 -7.02
C SER A 99 -38.99 -21.42 -5.90
N TYR A 100 -38.09 -20.73 -5.22
CA TYR A 100 -37.46 -21.16 -3.97
C TYR A 100 -37.51 -20.02 -2.97
N GLN A 101 -37.81 -20.33 -1.71
CA GLN A 101 -37.74 -19.39 -0.61
C GLN A 101 -36.84 -20.05 0.43
N ASP A 102 -35.72 -19.41 0.70
CA ASP A 102 -34.84 -19.87 1.77
C ASP A 102 -35.49 -19.54 3.11
N ASN A 103 -35.82 -20.58 3.89
CA ASN A 103 -36.46 -20.45 5.20
C ASN A 103 -35.46 -20.70 6.34
N LEU A 104 -34.15 -20.61 6.08
CA LEU A 104 -33.14 -20.66 7.12
C LEU A 104 -33.34 -19.50 8.12
N PRO A 105 -33.26 -19.74 9.45
CA PRO A 105 -33.43 -18.67 10.43
C PRO A 105 -32.31 -17.63 10.34
N ASN A 106 -32.66 -16.35 10.51
CA ASN A 106 -31.69 -15.24 10.54
C ASN A 106 -30.89 -15.25 11.86
N ILE A 107 -29.58 -15.51 11.81
CA ILE A 107 -28.68 -15.49 12.97
C ILE A 107 -28.32 -14.02 13.27
N VAL A 108 -28.72 -13.53 14.45
CA VAL A 108 -28.54 -12.11 14.83
C VAL A 108 -27.15 -11.84 15.43
N ALA A 109 -26.52 -12.84 16.05
CA ALA A 109 -25.11 -12.78 16.47
C ALA A 109 -24.58 -14.17 16.85
N TYR A 110 -23.30 -14.42 16.60
CA TYR A 110 -22.55 -15.58 17.08
C TYR A 110 -21.96 -15.31 18.48
N PRO A 111 -21.52 -16.35 19.22
CA PRO A 111 -20.76 -16.19 20.47
C PRO A 111 -19.50 -15.34 20.25
N SER A 112 -19.07 -14.60 21.28
CA SER A 112 -17.74 -13.98 21.30
C SER A 112 -16.79 -14.80 22.17
N LEU A 113 -15.52 -14.81 21.77
CA LEU A 113 -14.43 -15.36 22.56
C LEU A 113 -13.55 -14.20 23.03
N ASP A 114 -13.10 -14.29 24.28
CA ASP A 114 -12.12 -13.38 24.88
C ASP A 114 -11.13 -14.23 25.66
N HIS A 115 -9.83 -13.94 25.55
CA HIS A 115 -8.79 -14.66 26.26
C HIS A 115 -8.17 -13.76 27.34
N ALA A 116 -7.87 -14.34 28.50
CA ALA A 116 -6.92 -13.75 29.45
C ALA A 116 -6.12 -14.82 30.19
N GLY A 117 -4.80 -14.86 29.97
CA GLY A 117 -3.85 -15.77 30.60
C GLY A 117 -4.08 -17.26 30.28
N ASN A 118 -4.71 -17.99 31.19
CA ASN A 118 -5.00 -19.44 31.00
C ASN A 118 -6.52 -19.69 30.86
N THR A 119 -7.27 -18.65 30.47
CA THR A 119 -8.73 -18.71 30.41
C THR A 119 -9.27 -18.16 29.11
N ILE A 120 -10.28 -18.86 28.57
CA ILE A 120 -11.09 -18.40 27.45
C ILE A 120 -12.51 -18.17 27.95
N ASP A 121 -12.98 -16.94 27.86
CA ASP A 121 -14.36 -16.55 28.13
C ASP A 121 -15.19 -16.67 26.85
N VAL A 122 -16.14 -17.61 26.84
CA VAL A 122 -17.12 -17.74 25.77
C VAL A 122 -18.41 -17.05 26.20
N THR A 123 -18.80 -15.98 25.52
CA THR A 123 -20.02 -15.22 25.86
C THR A 123 -21.14 -15.55 24.89
N PHE A 124 -22.24 -16.11 25.41
CA PHE A 124 -23.42 -16.47 24.62
C PHE A 124 -24.55 -15.46 24.77
N ASN A 125 -25.02 -14.89 23.66
CA ASN A 125 -26.16 -13.98 23.64
C ASN A 125 -27.46 -14.74 23.29
N GLU A 126 -28.12 -15.33 24.29
CA GLU A 126 -29.36 -16.11 24.08
C GLU A 126 -30.51 -15.32 23.42
N SER A 127 -30.57 -13.98 23.59
CA SER A 127 -31.56 -13.14 22.90
C SER A 127 -31.33 -13.05 21.39
N ASN A 128 -30.07 -13.20 20.94
CA ASN A 128 -29.67 -13.14 19.53
C ASN A 128 -29.58 -14.53 18.89
N MET A 129 -29.48 -15.60 19.70
CA MET A 129 -29.43 -17.00 19.26
C MET A 129 -30.79 -17.71 19.27
N GLN A 130 -31.90 -16.97 19.48
CA GLN A 130 -33.29 -17.48 19.41
C GLN A 130 -33.55 -18.79 20.20
N GLY A 131 -32.86 -18.98 21.33
CA GLY A 131 -32.98 -20.17 22.18
C GLY A 131 -32.27 -21.42 21.64
N ALA A 132 -31.19 -21.26 20.87
CA ALA A 132 -30.41 -22.37 20.35
C ALA A 132 -29.65 -23.15 21.43
N ASP A 133 -29.79 -24.48 21.42
CA ASP A 133 -29.02 -25.38 22.29
C ASP A 133 -27.67 -25.71 21.64
N ILE A 134 -26.62 -25.16 22.22
CA ILE A 134 -25.22 -25.37 21.80
C ILE A 134 -24.44 -26.22 22.80
N LYS A 135 -25.10 -26.79 23.82
CA LYS A 135 -24.45 -27.61 24.85
C LYS A 135 -23.85 -28.87 24.21
N GLY A 136 -22.59 -28.77 23.77
CA GLY A 136 -21.81 -29.88 23.22
C GLY A 136 -21.59 -29.86 21.71
N ASN A 137 -22.02 -28.82 20.97
CA ASN A 137 -21.86 -28.76 19.51
C ASN A 137 -20.81 -27.73 19.05
N TYR A 138 -19.70 -27.64 19.78
CA TYR A 138 -18.55 -26.85 19.40
C TYR A 138 -17.26 -27.66 19.57
N GLU A 139 -16.31 -27.46 18.65
CA GLU A 139 -14.99 -28.07 18.69
C GLU A 139 -13.93 -26.98 18.56
N PHE A 140 -12.82 -27.13 19.28
CA PHE A 140 -11.68 -26.22 19.15
C PHE A 140 -10.59 -26.86 18.28
N SER A 141 -9.96 -26.03 17.46
CA SER A 141 -8.74 -26.35 16.71
C SER A 141 -7.67 -25.31 17.08
N PRO A 142 -6.50 -25.72 17.62
CA PRO A 142 -6.12 -27.09 17.97
C PRO A 142 -7.00 -27.67 19.10
N THR A 143 -6.98 -29.00 19.28
CA THR A 143 -7.72 -29.64 20.37
C THR A 143 -7.22 -29.16 21.72
N LEU A 144 -8.07 -28.47 22.48
CA LEU A 144 -7.75 -27.93 23.79
C LEU A 144 -8.07 -28.94 24.90
N ILE A 145 -7.26 -28.95 25.97
CA ILE A 145 -7.50 -29.77 27.18
C ILE A 145 -7.93 -28.84 28.32
N PHE A 146 -9.13 -29.08 28.87
CA PHE A 146 -9.70 -28.29 29.95
C PHE A 146 -9.50 -28.94 31.32
N ASP A 147 -9.14 -28.13 32.32
CA ASP A 147 -8.76 -28.63 33.66
C ASP A 147 -9.94 -28.84 34.59
N THR A 148 -10.99 -28.08 34.35
CA THR A 148 -12.20 -28.08 35.16
C THR A 148 -13.44 -27.89 34.27
N PRO A 149 -14.62 -28.33 34.71
CA PRO A 149 -15.87 -27.99 34.06
C PRO A 149 -16.01 -26.45 33.98
N ALA A 150 -16.44 -25.95 32.83
CA ALA A 150 -16.64 -24.52 32.60
C ALA A 150 -17.41 -23.85 33.74
N ILE A 151 -16.94 -22.69 34.22
CA ILE A 151 -17.68 -21.91 35.22
C ILE A 151 -18.69 -21.03 34.50
N ALA A 152 -19.98 -21.30 34.72
CA ALA A 152 -21.05 -20.44 34.26
C ALA A 152 -21.16 -19.20 35.16
N ARG A 153 -21.01 -18.02 34.57
CA ARG A 153 -21.18 -16.72 35.25
C ARG A 153 -22.63 -16.23 35.10
N THR A 154 -23.04 -15.30 35.97
CA THR A 154 -24.41 -14.75 36.01
C THR A 154 -24.80 -13.94 34.77
N ASP A 155 -23.81 -13.50 34.00
CA ASP A 155 -23.89 -12.78 32.72
C ASP A 155 -23.91 -13.72 31.50
N LYS A 156 -24.02 -15.05 31.72
CA LYS A 156 -24.04 -16.07 30.65
C LYS A 156 -22.73 -16.19 29.87
N THR A 157 -21.64 -15.70 30.46
CA THR A 157 -20.26 -16.03 30.05
C THR A 157 -19.85 -17.36 30.68
N TYR A 158 -19.27 -18.24 29.88
CA TYR A 158 -18.70 -19.51 30.31
C TYR A 158 -17.19 -19.39 30.24
N ARG A 159 -16.55 -19.47 31.41
CA ARG A 159 -15.10 -19.45 31.50
C ARG A 159 -14.55 -20.86 31.39
N LEU A 160 -13.76 -21.09 30.36
CA LEU A 160 -12.98 -22.30 30.16
C LEU A 160 -11.61 -22.12 30.80
N PHE A 161 -11.15 -23.11 31.55
CA PHE A 161 -9.83 -23.11 32.19
C PHE A 161 -8.93 -24.11 31.49
N MET A 162 -7.72 -23.68 31.15
CA MET A 162 -6.73 -24.48 30.43
C MET A 162 -5.43 -24.60 31.24
N ASN A 163 -4.76 -25.75 31.15
CA ASN A 163 -3.46 -25.95 31.82
C ASN A 163 -2.40 -24.99 31.28
N TYR A 164 -2.46 -24.73 29.97
CA TYR A 164 -1.48 -23.98 29.21
C TYR A 164 -2.08 -23.58 27.88
N ILE A 165 -1.96 -22.30 27.53
CA ILE A 165 -2.19 -21.79 26.18
C ILE A 165 -0.79 -21.46 25.64
N PRO A 166 -0.37 -22.04 24.50
CA PRO A 166 0.90 -21.67 23.89
C PRO A 166 0.93 -20.18 23.57
N GLU A 167 2.09 -19.55 23.76
CA GLU A 167 2.35 -18.21 23.19
C GLU A 167 2.08 -18.28 21.68
N TYR A 168 1.34 -17.29 21.15
CA TYR A 168 0.91 -17.19 19.76
C TYR A 168 -0.11 -18.25 19.29
N ALA A 169 -0.99 -18.73 20.19
CA ALA A 169 -1.94 -19.77 19.85
C ALA A 169 -3.15 -19.24 19.07
N ILE A 170 -3.19 -19.53 17.77
CA ILE A 170 -4.41 -19.38 16.98
C ILE A 170 -5.45 -20.42 17.42
N ILE A 171 -6.54 -19.97 18.02
CA ILE A 171 -7.62 -20.85 18.50
C ILE A 171 -8.88 -20.62 17.70
N THR A 172 -9.27 -21.62 16.92
CA THR A 172 -10.54 -21.62 16.19
C THR A 172 -11.59 -22.42 16.94
N MET A 173 -12.71 -21.79 17.29
CA MET A 173 -13.92 -22.48 17.74
C MET A 173 -14.85 -22.71 16.56
N MET A 174 -15.00 -23.98 16.17
CA MET A 174 -15.95 -24.43 15.17
C MET A 174 -17.29 -24.71 15.84
N LEU A 175 -18.34 -24.02 15.42
CA LEU A 175 -19.70 -24.27 15.83
C LEU A 175 -20.39 -25.14 14.77
N SER A 176 -20.93 -26.29 15.18
CA SER A 176 -21.61 -27.23 14.29
C SER A 176 -22.99 -27.58 14.85
N ASN A 177 -23.88 -28.18 14.05
CA ASN A 177 -25.17 -28.72 14.51
C ASN A 177 -25.99 -27.77 15.40
N ILE A 178 -25.87 -26.46 15.18
CA ILE A 178 -26.58 -25.46 15.97
C ILE A 178 -28.06 -25.58 15.57
N THR A 179 -28.97 -25.66 16.54
CA THR A 179 -30.41 -25.66 16.26
C THR A 179 -31.11 -24.57 17.04
N ASP A 180 -32.16 -23.93 16.50
CA ASP A 180 -32.99 -23.00 17.26
C ASP A 180 -33.86 -23.72 18.32
N SER A 181 -34.60 -22.94 19.12
CA SER A 181 -35.50 -23.49 20.15
C SER A 181 -36.63 -24.38 19.62
N THR A 182 -36.83 -24.45 18.31
CA THR A 182 -37.79 -25.31 17.62
C THR A 182 -37.14 -26.50 16.89
N GLY A 183 -35.81 -26.63 16.96
CA GLY A 183 -35.04 -27.72 16.37
C GLY A 183 -34.64 -27.51 14.90
N ASN A 184 -34.79 -26.29 14.35
CA ASN A 184 -34.31 -26.00 13.00
C ASN A 184 -32.80 -25.77 13.01
N ALA A 185 -32.09 -26.33 12.04
CA ALA A 185 -30.65 -26.12 11.90
C ALA A 185 -30.33 -24.65 11.59
N LEU A 186 -29.34 -24.10 12.30
CA LEU A 186 -28.70 -22.81 12.07
C LEU A 186 -27.37 -23.02 11.35
N MET A 187 -26.90 -22.02 10.60
CA MET A 187 -25.61 -22.10 9.91
C MET A 187 -24.46 -22.32 10.92
N SER A 188 -23.58 -23.24 10.58
CA SER A 188 -22.29 -23.42 11.25
C SER A 188 -21.43 -22.17 11.07
N ASN A 189 -20.58 -21.85 12.05
CA ASN A 189 -19.64 -20.74 11.96
C ASN A 189 -18.35 -21.06 12.70
N SER A 190 -17.27 -20.35 12.38
CA SER A 190 -15.99 -20.41 13.07
C SER A 190 -15.66 -19.06 13.70
N ILE A 191 -15.22 -19.07 14.96
CA ILE A 191 -14.70 -17.88 15.64
C ILE A 191 -13.21 -18.13 15.88
N VAL A 192 -12.37 -17.16 15.52
CA VAL A 192 -10.91 -17.25 15.65
C VAL A 192 -10.45 -16.28 16.75
N LEU A 193 -9.65 -16.79 17.68
CA LEU A 193 -8.80 -16.01 18.59
C LEU A 193 -7.39 -16.00 18.01
N ASN A 194 -6.81 -14.81 17.91
CA ASN A 194 -5.53 -14.55 17.24
C ASN A 194 -4.92 -13.26 17.82
N ASP A 195 -5.03 -13.05 19.13
CA ASP A 195 -4.55 -11.89 19.91
C ASP A 195 -4.62 -12.32 21.40
N ASP A 196 -3.65 -13.11 21.86
CA ASP A 196 -3.69 -13.78 23.18
C ASP A 196 -3.48 -12.79 24.34
N ASP A 197 -2.71 -11.72 24.14
CA ASP A 197 -2.39 -10.76 25.18
C ASP A 197 -3.19 -9.44 25.09
N ASN A 198 -4.10 -9.33 24.11
CA ASN A 198 -4.95 -8.16 23.82
C ASN A 198 -4.14 -6.88 23.57
N ASP A 199 -2.91 -7.02 23.08
CA ASP A 199 -2.09 -5.90 22.66
C ASP A 199 -2.32 -5.51 21.20
N SER A 200 -3.40 -6.00 20.59
CA SER A 200 -3.86 -5.68 19.24
C SER A 200 -2.85 -5.93 18.11
N MET A 201 -1.79 -6.68 18.40
CA MET A 201 -1.06 -7.42 17.39
C MET A 201 -1.68 -8.81 17.27
N ALA A 202 -1.51 -9.43 16.12
CA ALA A 202 -2.13 -10.73 15.86
C ALA A 202 -1.16 -11.87 16.18
N ASP A 203 -1.63 -12.91 16.88
CA ASP A 203 -0.80 -14.06 17.29
C ASP A 203 -0.05 -14.70 16.10
N ASP A 204 -0.68 -14.79 14.93
CA ASP A 204 -0.06 -15.36 13.73
C ASP A 204 1.07 -14.51 13.15
N TRP A 205 0.96 -13.19 13.26
CA TRP A 205 2.01 -12.23 12.90
C TRP A 205 3.14 -12.26 13.94
N GLU A 206 2.79 -12.23 15.21
CA GLU A 206 3.73 -12.35 16.32
C GLU A 206 4.52 -13.67 16.27
N ALA A 207 3.86 -14.80 15.95
CA ALA A 207 4.51 -16.08 15.72
C ALA A 207 5.47 -16.07 14.52
N HIS A 208 5.16 -15.30 13.48
CA HIS A 208 5.98 -15.22 12.27
C HIS A 208 7.33 -14.57 12.58
N TYR A 209 7.31 -13.47 13.33
CA TYR A 209 8.49 -12.67 13.67
C TYR A 209 9.15 -13.08 15.01
N GLY A 210 8.44 -13.84 15.85
CA GLY A 210 8.94 -14.32 17.14
C GLY A 210 8.99 -13.22 18.20
N ILE A 211 8.04 -12.29 18.17
CA ILE A 211 7.93 -11.13 19.06
C ILE A 211 6.55 -11.13 19.75
N SER A 212 6.47 -10.61 20.98
CA SER A 212 5.23 -10.55 21.77
C SER A 212 5.05 -9.25 22.54
N THR A 213 5.81 -8.21 22.20
CA THR A 213 5.80 -6.96 22.97
C THR A 213 5.54 -5.77 22.06
N ALA A 214 4.31 -5.27 22.01
CA ALA A 214 3.91 -4.15 21.15
C ALA A 214 4.84 -2.93 21.19
N PHE A 215 5.35 -2.54 22.36
CA PHE A 215 6.11 -1.28 22.54
C PHE A 215 7.64 -1.45 22.45
N LEU A 216 8.11 -2.60 21.96
CA LEU A 216 9.53 -2.81 21.69
C LEU A 216 9.79 -2.44 20.24
N ASP A 217 10.83 -1.65 20.03
CA ASP A 217 11.50 -1.43 18.75
C ASP A 217 12.59 -2.50 18.67
N ALA A 218 12.44 -3.45 17.74
CA ALA A 218 13.20 -4.69 17.74
C ALA A 218 14.42 -4.67 16.80
N ASP A 219 14.41 -3.84 15.76
CA ASP A 219 15.51 -3.58 14.84
C ASP A 219 16.17 -2.19 15.02
N ASP A 220 15.70 -1.39 15.98
CA ASP A 220 16.23 -0.08 16.36
C ASP A 220 16.10 0.99 15.25
N ASP A 221 15.03 0.93 14.44
CA ASP A 221 14.77 1.83 13.32
C ASP A 221 13.91 3.07 13.69
N GLY A 222 13.28 3.02 14.87
CA GLY A 222 12.43 4.09 15.41
C GLY A 222 10.92 3.78 15.43
N LEU A 223 10.47 2.64 14.91
CA LEU A 223 9.09 2.15 15.02
C LEU A 223 8.97 1.07 16.09
N ASP A 224 7.87 1.08 16.85
CA ASP A 224 7.55 -0.07 17.69
C ASP A 224 6.82 -1.18 16.93
N ASN A 225 6.92 -2.43 17.40
CA ASN A 225 6.31 -3.59 16.76
C ASN A 225 4.82 -3.38 16.39
N ARG A 226 4.07 -2.63 17.21
CA ARG A 226 2.65 -2.35 16.94
C ARG A 226 2.49 -1.37 15.78
N GLU A 227 3.33 -0.33 15.71
CA GLU A 227 3.36 0.60 14.58
C GLU A 227 3.63 -0.15 13.28
N GLU A 228 4.60 -1.06 13.30
CA GLU A 228 4.96 -1.88 12.15
C GLU A 228 3.86 -2.87 11.74
N TYR A 229 3.19 -3.50 12.72
CA TYR A 229 2.00 -4.32 12.45
C TYR A 229 0.91 -3.55 11.71
N ILE A 230 0.71 -2.26 12.07
CA ILE A 230 -0.29 -1.38 11.43
C ILE A 230 0.15 -0.95 10.03
N LEU A 231 1.44 -0.69 9.85
CA LEU A 231 2.03 -0.25 8.58
C LEU A 231 2.24 -1.42 7.59
N GLY A 232 2.34 -2.65 8.11
CA GLY A 232 2.64 -3.85 7.35
C GLY A 232 4.13 -4.04 7.09
N SER A 233 5.00 -3.26 7.76
CA SER A 233 6.46 -3.41 7.74
C SER A 233 6.92 -4.56 8.66
N SER A 234 8.22 -4.82 8.68
CA SER A 234 8.85 -5.98 9.30
C SER A 234 9.58 -5.59 10.59
N PRO A 235 9.14 -6.09 11.76
CA PRO A 235 9.66 -5.74 13.10
C PRO A 235 11.04 -6.28 13.45
N ILE A 236 11.79 -6.72 12.45
CA ILE A 236 13.11 -7.32 12.61
C ILE A 236 14.02 -6.96 11.44
N ASP A 237 13.58 -6.04 10.57
CA ASP A 237 14.25 -5.62 9.36
C ASP A 237 14.05 -4.11 9.20
N ASP A 238 15.11 -3.34 9.44
CA ASP A 238 15.06 -1.88 9.51
C ASP A 238 14.73 -1.21 8.17
N ASP A 239 14.71 -1.96 7.07
CA ASP A 239 14.43 -1.54 5.69
C ASP A 239 13.62 -2.66 4.98
N SER A 240 12.30 -2.65 5.21
CA SER A 240 11.38 -3.74 4.86
C SER A 240 11.25 -4.00 3.36
N ASP A 241 11.44 -2.98 2.53
CA ASP A 241 11.38 -3.09 1.07
C ASP A 241 12.75 -3.12 0.38
N ASN A 242 13.82 -2.92 1.16
CA ASN A 242 15.22 -2.99 0.76
C ASN A 242 15.62 -1.91 -0.25
N ASP A 243 15.06 -0.71 -0.15
CA ASP A 243 15.37 0.42 -1.04
C ASP A 243 16.50 1.32 -0.51
N GLY A 244 16.94 1.09 0.73
CA GLY A 244 18.06 1.76 1.37
C GLY A 244 17.66 2.91 2.31
N MET A 245 16.36 3.13 2.54
CA MET A 245 15.81 4.04 3.54
C MET A 245 15.18 3.21 4.68
N PRO A 246 15.44 3.54 5.97
CA PRO A 246 14.83 2.81 7.06
C PRO A 246 13.33 3.09 7.22
N ASP A 247 12.54 2.09 7.62
CA ASP A 247 11.08 2.19 7.71
C ASP A 247 10.65 3.36 8.61
N GLY A 248 11.26 3.49 9.79
CA GLY A 248 11.01 4.58 10.72
C GLY A 248 11.33 5.96 10.15
N TRP A 249 12.40 6.07 9.34
CA TRP A 249 12.71 7.31 8.65
C TRP A 249 11.67 7.61 7.57
N GLU A 250 11.26 6.62 6.79
CA GLU A 250 10.24 6.77 5.76
C GLU A 250 8.90 7.24 6.34
N VAL A 251 8.45 6.65 7.45
CA VAL A 251 7.21 7.04 8.14
C VAL A 251 7.26 8.49 8.61
N ASP A 252 8.35 8.90 9.25
CA ASP A 252 8.57 10.30 9.69
C ASP A 252 8.54 11.29 8.51
N ASN A 253 8.93 10.80 7.33
CA ASN A 253 9.01 11.55 6.07
C ASN A 253 7.80 11.35 5.14
N ARG A 254 6.75 10.64 5.60
CA ARG A 254 5.51 10.37 4.86
C ARG A 254 5.70 9.54 3.58
N LEU A 255 6.75 8.75 3.54
CA LEU A 255 6.95 7.68 2.56
C LEU A 255 6.27 6.39 3.06
N ASN A 256 6.40 5.30 2.29
CA ASN A 256 5.72 4.06 2.56
C ASN A 256 6.73 2.93 2.76
N PRO A 257 6.90 2.40 3.99
CA PRO A 257 7.99 1.49 4.37
C PRO A 257 7.88 0.06 3.81
N VAL A 258 7.05 -0.14 2.80
CA VAL A 258 6.83 -1.47 2.17
C VAL A 258 6.80 -1.35 0.64
N LEU A 259 7.30 -0.25 0.11
CA LEU A 259 7.31 0.09 -1.30
C LEU A 259 8.59 0.86 -1.66
N ASP A 260 9.49 0.18 -2.36
CA ASP A 260 10.68 0.77 -2.97
C ASP A 260 10.34 2.03 -3.78
N ASP A 261 10.58 3.19 -3.16
CA ASP A 261 10.35 4.52 -3.70
C ASP A 261 11.59 5.43 -3.59
N ALA A 262 12.75 4.85 -3.26
CA ALA A 262 14.08 5.47 -3.25
C ALA A 262 14.42 6.36 -4.47
N ASP A 263 13.99 5.95 -5.67
CA ASP A 263 14.16 6.70 -6.94
C ASP A 263 13.10 7.78 -7.17
N GLY A 264 12.08 7.84 -6.31
CA GLY A 264 11.03 8.84 -6.27
C GLY A 264 11.55 10.21 -5.82
N ASP A 265 10.71 11.22 -6.01
CA ASP A 265 10.96 12.62 -5.70
C ASP A 265 9.61 13.21 -5.25
N ILE A 266 9.31 13.01 -3.97
CA ILE A 266 7.95 13.26 -3.44
C ILE A 266 7.60 14.74 -3.38
N ASP A 267 8.60 15.63 -3.26
CA ASP A 267 8.41 17.08 -3.21
C ASP A 267 8.72 17.80 -4.54
N GLY A 268 9.39 17.14 -5.47
CA GLY A 268 9.59 17.58 -6.84
C GLY A 268 10.78 18.52 -7.04
N ASP A 269 11.75 18.54 -6.13
CA ASP A 269 12.92 19.41 -6.19
C ASP A 269 14.05 18.88 -7.11
N GLY A 270 13.91 17.62 -7.56
CA GLY A 270 14.86 16.92 -8.42
C GLY A 270 15.97 16.18 -7.68
N ILE A 271 15.88 16.04 -6.37
CA ILE A 271 16.63 15.12 -5.52
C ILE A 271 15.72 13.91 -5.26
N SER A 272 16.30 12.70 -5.25
CA SER A 272 15.51 11.50 -4.96
C SER A 272 15.39 11.26 -3.46
N ASN A 273 14.32 10.63 -3.01
CA ASN A 273 14.06 10.29 -1.60
C ASN A 273 15.30 9.67 -0.91
N LEU A 274 15.97 8.71 -1.58
CA LEU A 274 17.18 8.07 -1.04
C LEU A 274 18.36 9.05 -0.90
N ASN A 275 18.55 9.95 -1.87
CA ASN A 275 19.61 10.95 -1.76
C ASN A 275 19.33 11.94 -0.64
N GLU A 276 18.07 12.27 -0.39
CA GLU A 276 17.67 13.10 0.74
C GLU A 276 17.98 12.42 2.07
N TYR A 277 17.64 11.13 2.21
CA TYR A 277 18.00 10.33 3.37
C TYR A 277 19.52 10.33 3.62
N LEU A 278 20.31 9.99 2.60
CA LEU A 278 21.78 9.89 2.70
C LEU A 278 22.45 11.23 3.06
N GLU A 279 21.81 12.33 2.71
CA GLU A 279 22.33 13.68 2.94
C GLU A 279 21.70 14.38 4.14
N GLY A 280 20.70 13.77 4.77
CA GLY A 280 19.98 14.29 5.92
C GLY A 280 19.11 15.51 5.61
N THR A 281 18.63 15.63 4.37
CA THR A 281 17.59 16.61 4.01
C THR A 281 16.21 15.98 4.22
N GLY A 282 15.18 16.79 4.47
CA GLY A 282 13.83 16.27 4.71
C GLY A 282 13.03 16.24 3.41
N VAL A 283 12.43 15.09 3.07
CA VAL A 283 11.72 14.84 1.78
C VAL A 283 10.45 15.64 1.55
N SER A 284 10.09 16.49 2.50
CA SER A 284 8.91 17.35 2.41
C SER A 284 9.25 18.82 2.28
N ASN A 285 10.54 19.13 2.21
CA ASN A 285 11.05 20.46 1.99
C ASN A 285 11.65 20.52 0.59
N SER A 286 10.86 20.98 -0.39
CA SER A 286 11.28 21.06 -1.80
C SER A 286 12.44 22.02 -2.05
N GLY A 287 12.91 22.68 -0.98
CA GLY A 287 14.08 23.53 -1.01
C GLY A 287 13.89 24.74 -1.94
N PRO A 288 14.90 25.61 -1.98
CA PRO A 288 14.81 26.77 -2.84
C PRO A 288 14.90 26.43 -4.33
N GLU A 289 14.28 27.26 -5.17
CA GLU A 289 14.38 27.14 -6.63
C GLU A 289 15.85 27.22 -7.09
N LYS A 290 16.19 26.43 -8.11
CA LYS A 290 17.51 26.44 -8.76
C LYS A 290 17.95 27.87 -9.13
N PRO A 291 19.12 28.36 -8.67
CA PRO A 291 19.59 29.70 -8.97
C PRO A 291 19.83 29.91 -10.46
N LEU A 292 19.52 31.11 -10.94
CA LEU A 292 19.87 31.62 -12.25
C LEU A 292 21.04 32.60 -12.13
N LEU A 293 22.03 32.44 -13.00
CA LEU A 293 23.23 33.28 -13.01
C LEU A 293 23.03 34.49 -13.92
N TYR A 294 23.53 35.67 -13.51
CA TYR A 294 23.41 36.91 -14.27
C TYR A 294 24.75 37.55 -14.62
N LEU A 295 25.64 37.73 -13.64
CA LEU A 295 26.93 38.37 -13.86
C LEU A 295 28.07 37.57 -13.24
N PRO A 296 29.23 37.50 -13.89
CA PRO A 296 29.46 37.83 -15.30
C PRO A 296 28.58 36.98 -16.22
N ALA A 297 28.15 37.52 -17.36
CA ALA A 297 27.34 36.77 -18.31
C ALA A 297 28.11 35.55 -18.84
N ASP A 298 27.40 34.48 -19.20
CA ASP A 298 28.02 33.27 -19.72
C ASP A 298 28.86 33.58 -20.97
N THR A 299 30.02 32.92 -21.09
CA THR A 299 31.02 33.09 -22.15
C THR A 299 31.63 34.50 -22.22
N SER A 300 31.52 35.29 -21.15
CA SER A 300 32.13 36.62 -21.09
C SER A 300 33.65 36.56 -21.22
N THR A 301 34.22 37.53 -21.93
CA THR A 301 35.67 37.69 -22.10
C THR A 301 36.14 38.99 -21.45
N ASP A 302 37.46 39.10 -21.24
CA ASP A 302 38.10 40.27 -20.66
C ASP A 302 37.59 40.64 -19.26
N VAL A 303 37.24 39.63 -18.47
CA VAL A 303 36.73 39.79 -17.10
C VAL A 303 37.88 40.10 -16.14
N GLU A 304 37.66 41.02 -15.20
CA GLU A 304 38.62 41.34 -14.12
C GLU A 304 38.94 40.13 -13.24
N LEU A 305 40.03 40.17 -12.47
CA LEU A 305 40.47 39.04 -11.63
C LEU A 305 39.68 38.91 -10.32
N THR A 306 38.89 39.92 -9.96
CA THR A 306 37.97 39.92 -8.80
C THR A 306 36.55 40.27 -9.23
N PRO A 307 35.94 39.53 -10.18
CA PRO A 307 34.62 39.86 -10.66
C PRO A 307 33.58 39.63 -9.57
N GLN A 308 32.47 40.35 -9.65
CA GLN A 308 31.29 40.08 -8.84
C GLN A 308 30.43 39.03 -9.54
N LEU A 309 30.27 37.89 -8.87
CA LEU A 309 29.29 36.86 -9.21
C LEU A 309 27.92 37.30 -8.69
N VAL A 310 26.89 37.27 -9.52
CA VAL A 310 25.54 37.72 -9.19
C VAL A 310 24.52 36.73 -9.72
N THR A 311 23.57 36.36 -8.87
CA THR A 311 22.44 35.48 -9.19
C THR A 311 21.11 36.24 -9.23
N ASN A 312 20.02 35.55 -9.52
CA ASN A 312 18.67 36.03 -9.26
C ASN A 312 18.38 36.18 -7.77
N ALA A 313 17.25 36.82 -7.47
CA ALA A 313 16.68 36.78 -6.12
C ALA A 313 16.35 35.33 -5.75
N TYR A 314 16.57 35.00 -4.48
CA TYR A 314 16.15 33.74 -3.89
C TYR A 314 14.62 33.59 -3.98
N VAL A 315 14.18 32.40 -4.34
CA VAL A 315 12.77 32.00 -4.42
C VAL A 315 12.69 30.59 -3.85
N ASP A 316 11.61 30.34 -3.11
CA ASP A 316 11.40 29.12 -2.35
C ASP A 316 9.91 28.79 -2.38
N PRO A 317 9.50 27.57 -2.78
CA PRO A 317 8.10 27.19 -2.93
C PRO A 317 7.30 27.27 -1.62
N GLU A 318 7.92 26.92 -0.49
CA GLU A 318 7.38 26.96 0.87
C GLU A 318 7.48 28.37 1.48
N ASN A 319 8.20 29.26 0.81
CA ASN A 319 8.51 30.62 1.24
C ASN A 319 9.34 30.62 2.54
N ASP A 320 10.25 29.66 2.66
CA ASP A 320 11.28 29.63 3.69
C ASP A 320 12.34 30.71 3.45
N ALA A 321 13.06 31.07 4.52
CA ALA A 321 14.01 32.16 4.46
C ALA A 321 15.37 31.68 3.92
N HIS A 322 15.96 32.44 3.00
CA HIS A 322 17.30 32.18 2.48
C HIS A 322 18.36 32.23 3.60
N GLN A 323 18.88 31.07 3.99
CA GLN A 323 19.85 30.93 5.06
C GLN A 323 21.28 31.21 4.55
N LYS A 324 21.70 30.50 3.50
CA LYS A 324 23.04 30.59 2.94
C LYS A 324 23.07 30.27 1.45
N THR A 325 24.17 30.68 0.81
CA THR A 325 24.49 30.37 -0.58
C THR A 325 25.86 29.72 -0.65
N GLN A 326 25.98 28.64 -1.41
CA GLN A 326 27.26 28.00 -1.69
C GLN A 326 27.72 28.32 -3.11
N TRP A 327 28.96 28.77 -3.23
CA TRP A 327 29.60 29.20 -4.47
C TRP A 327 30.75 28.27 -4.82
N GLN A 328 30.84 27.87 -6.08
CA GLN A 328 31.99 27.15 -6.61
C GLN A 328 32.58 27.82 -7.84
N VAL A 329 33.91 27.84 -7.93
CA VAL A 329 34.66 28.24 -9.14
C VAL A 329 35.66 27.14 -9.48
N SER A 330 35.72 26.74 -10.74
CA SER A 330 36.51 25.62 -11.23
C SER A 330 37.18 25.94 -12.57
N THR A 331 38.31 25.28 -12.86
CA THR A 331 38.92 25.28 -14.20
C THR A 331 38.22 24.33 -15.17
N GLU A 332 37.36 23.44 -14.66
CA GLU A 332 36.60 22.45 -15.43
C GLU A 332 35.10 22.67 -15.25
N ALA A 333 34.33 22.56 -16.34
CA ALA A 333 32.89 22.82 -16.36
C ALA A 333 32.05 21.76 -15.61
N THR A 334 32.62 20.59 -15.34
CA THR A 334 31.89 19.45 -14.74
C THR A 334 31.88 19.46 -13.22
N PHE A 335 32.80 20.19 -12.58
CA PHE A 335 32.96 20.25 -11.11
C PHE A 335 33.12 18.87 -10.45
N THR A 336 33.59 17.86 -11.18
CA THR A 336 33.74 16.48 -10.68
C THR A 336 35.13 16.18 -10.11
N ILE A 337 36.12 17.00 -10.45
CA ILE A 337 37.51 16.82 -10.01
C ILE A 337 37.80 17.82 -8.90
N ALA A 338 37.96 17.35 -7.66
CA ALA A 338 38.22 18.23 -6.52
C ALA A 338 39.44 19.16 -6.73
N ALA A 339 40.47 18.69 -7.43
CA ALA A 339 41.66 19.49 -7.74
C ALA A 339 41.43 20.63 -8.76
N SER A 340 40.32 20.62 -9.51
CA SER A 340 39.96 21.71 -10.43
C SER A 340 39.14 22.81 -9.74
N ILE A 341 38.62 22.57 -8.53
CA ILE A 341 37.84 23.53 -7.76
C ILE A 341 38.80 24.50 -7.06
N LEU A 342 38.77 25.77 -7.48
CA LEU A 342 39.64 26.83 -6.96
C LEU A 342 39.00 27.60 -5.82
N LEU A 343 37.67 27.66 -5.80
CA LEU A 343 36.89 28.28 -4.74
C LEU A 343 35.70 27.38 -4.40
N GLU A 344 35.52 27.14 -3.12
CA GLU A 344 34.31 26.59 -2.54
C GLU A 344 34.03 27.37 -1.25
N LEU A 345 32.97 28.18 -1.29
CA LEU A 345 32.68 29.14 -0.22
C LEU A 345 31.19 29.17 0.08
N GLU A 346 30.85 29.12 1.36
CA GLU A 346 29.51 29.40 1.85
C GLU A 346 29.43 30.84 2.37
N THR A 347 28.34 31.52 2.03
CA THR A 347 28.03 32.86 2.50
C THR A 347 26.64 32.85 3.13
N TYR A 348 26.51 33.45 4.32
CA TYR A 348 25.31 33.43 5.16
C TYR A 348 24.55 34.76 5.07
N ASP A 349 23.33 34.82 5.61
CA ASP A 349 22.45 36.01 5.64
C ASP A 349 21.94 36.44 4.26
N SER A 350 21.42 35.46 3.51
CA SER A 350 20.74 35.64 2.21
C SER A 350 21.55 36.30 1.05
N PRO A 351 22.84 35.98 0.83
CA PRO A 351 23.67 36.66 -0.16
C PRO A 351 23.44 36.15 -1.59
N THR A 352 22.92 36.98 -2.49
CA THR A 352 22.77 36.65 -3.93
C THR A 352 23.92 37.19 -4.79
N SER A 353 25.04 37.56 -4.16
CA SER A 353 26.25 37.97 -4.87
C SER A 353 27.51 37.71 -4.07
N LEU A 354 28.60 37.40 -4.76
CA LEU A 354 29.93 37.20 -4.20
C LEU A 354 30.98 37.92 -5.04
N THR A 355 31.80 38.76 -4.43
CA THR A 355 33.03 39.24 -5.10
C THR A 355 34.11 38.19 -4.94
N ILE A 356 34.63 37.67 -6.05
CA ILE A 356 35.70 36.67 -5.99
C ILE A 356 36.91 37.29 -5.27
N PRO A 357 37.44 36.64 -4.22
CA PRO A 357 38.66 37.12 -3.55
C PRO A 357 39.83 37.21 -4.51
N GLY A 358 40.74 38.17 -4.27
CA GLY A 358 41.97 38.27 -5.04
C GLY A 358 42.80 36.98 -4.99
N PHE A 359 43.59 36.74 -6.05
CA PHE A 359 44.49 35.59 -6.21
C PHE A 359 43.81 34.23 -6.45
N ILE A 360 42.48 34.19 -6.61
CA ILE A 360 41.77 32.97 -7.04
C ILE A 360 41.87 32.76 -8.55
N LEU A 361 41.80 33.85 -9.33
CA LEU A 361 41.85 33.82 -10.79
C LEU A 361 43.19 34.30 -11.32
N ASP A 362 43.71 33.60 -12.31
CA ASP A 362 44.87 34.00 -13.11
C ASP A 362 44.42 34.69 -14.41
N PRO A 363 45.23 35.59 -14.98
CA PRO A 363 44.94 36.22 -16.27
C PRO A 363 45.03 35.23 -17.43
N ASN A 364 44.30 35.51 -18.52
CA ASN A 364 44.30 34.71 -19.74
C ASN A 364 43.93 33.22 -19.51
N GLN A 365 42.96 32.97 -18.63
CA GLN A 365 42.39 31.64 -18.35
C GLN A 365 40.86 31.68 -18.43
N THR A 366 40.27 30.52 -18.69
CA THR A 366 38.81 30.33 -18.64
C THR A 366 38.45 29.58 -17.37
N TYR A 367 37.41 30.07 -16.69
CA TYR A 367 36.87 29.49 -15.48
C TYR A 367 35.38 29.26 -15.61
N TYR A 368 34.87 28.34 -14.82
CA TYR A 368 33.45 28.01 -14.71
C TYR A 368 33.02 28.26 -13.28
N TRP A 369 31.81 28.77 -13.09
CA TRP A 369 31.25 28.99 -11.77
C TRP A 369 29.78 28.57 -11.70
N ARG A 370 29.38 28.10 -10.52
CA ARG A 370 28.01 27.67 -10.21
C ARG A 370 27.66 27.95 -8.76
N VAL A 371 26.36 27.96 -8.48
CA VAL A 371 25.80 28.35 -7.18
C VAL A 371 24.64 27.43 -6.82
N ARG A 372 24.41 27.22 -5.51
CA ARG A 372 23.15 26.68 -4.97
C ARG A 372 22.73 27.44 -3.71
N PHE A 373 21.43 27.51 -3.45
CA PHE A 373 20.84 28.14 -2.28
C PHE A 373 20.49 27.11 -1.21
N PHE A 374 20.37 27.58 0.03
CA PHE A 374 19.87 26.83 1.17
C PHE A 374 18.86 27.68 1.92
N ASP A 375 17.77 27.06 2.34
CA ASP A 375 16.75 27.66 3.19
C ASP A 375 17.08 27.50 4.69
N ILE A 376 16.19 28.00 5.56
CA ILE A 376 16.37 27.99 7.01
C ILE A 376 16.07 26.64 7.67
N LEU A 377 15.43 25.72 6.94
CA LEU A 377 15.13 24.35 7.31
C LEU A 377 16.14 23.35 6.67
N ASP A 378 17.28 23.87 6.19
CA ASP A 378 18.36 23.14 5.54
C ASP A 378 17.98 22.43 4.22
N GLY A 379 16.83 22.78 3.62
CA GLY A 379 16.55 22.41 2.23
C GLY A 379 17.46 23.17 1.27
N ARG A 380 17.76 22.55 0.13
CA ARG A 380 18.82 23.01 -0.77
C ARG A 380 18.36 22.95 -2.21
N SER A 381 18.74 23.94 -3.00
CA SER A 381 18.46 23.91 -4.42
C SER A 381 19.41 22.96 -5.15
N LEU A 382 19.00 22.49 -6.34
CA LEU A 382 19.95 22.02 -7.36
C LEU A 382 21.03 23.07 -7.66
N TRP A 383 22.18 22.61 -8.13
CA TRP A 383 23.22 23.50 -8.65
C TRP A 383 22.73 24.23 -9.91
N SER A 384 23.02 25.52 -10.01
CA SER A 384 22.80 26.30 -11.23
C SER A 384 23.53 25.68 -12.44
N GLU A 385 23.01 25.89 -13.65
CA GLU A 385 23.81 25.66 -14.86
C GLU A 385 25.07 26.53 -14.80
N PRO A 386 26.27 25.96 -15.03
CA PRO A 386 27.50 26.70 -14.84
C PRO A 386 27.69 27.75 -15.93
N PHE A 387 28.08 28.96 -15.52
CA PHE A 387 28.52 30.00 -16.45
C PHE A 387 30.04 29.98 -16.59
N SER A 388 30.51 30.33 -17.79
CA SER A 388 31.93 30.47 -18.10
C SER A 388 32.33 31.94 -18.19
N LEU A 389 33.57 32.23 -17.80
CA LEU A 389 34.21 33.53 -17.98
C LEU A 389 35.67 33.35 -18.38
N ALA A 390 36.19 34.23 -19.23
CA ALA A 390 37.60 34.33 -19.57
C ALA A 390 38.19 35.62 -18.99
N THR A 391 39.24 35.49 -18.20
CA THR A 391 39.89 36.61 -17.56
C THR A 391 40.67 37.45 -18.56
N LEU A 392 40.78 38.74 -18.27
CA LEU A 392 41.52 39.69 -19.09
C LEU A 392 42.95 39.24 -19.35
N THR A 393 43.42 39.55 -20.57
CA THR A 393 44.81 39.34 -20.93
C THR A 393 45.65 40.46 -20.33
N ILE A 394 46.44 40.16 -19.30
CA ILE A 394 47.48 41.08 -18.84
C ILE A 394 48.67 40.88 -19.75
N ASN A 395 49.09 41.94 -20.47
CA ASN A 395 50.35 41.89 -21.18
C ASN A 395 51.48 41.86 -20.13
N PRO A 396 52.30 40.80 -20.05
CA PRO A 396 53.34 40.69 -19.04
C PRO A 396 54.44 41.76 -19.19
N GLU A 397 54.51 42.46 -20.32
CA GLU A 397 55.38 43.62 -20.47
C GLU A 397 54.82 44.87 -19.76
N TYR A 398 53.52 44.97 -19.49
CA TYR A 398 52.84 46.19 -19.01
C TYR A 398 51.87 45.91 -17.84
N PRO A 399 52.36 45.50 -16.66
CA PRO A 399 51.48 45.08 -15.56
C PRO A 399 50.61 46.22 -15.00
N ASP A 400 51.02 47.48 -15.19
CA ASP A 400 50.33 48.68 -14.71
C ASP A 400 49.43 49.35 -15.78
N GLY A 401 49.34 48.77 -16.97
CA GLY A 401 48.47 49.25 -18.05
C GLY A 401 48.84 50.63 -18.63
N ASN A 402 50.02 51.18 -18.33
CA ASN A 402 50.39 52.54 -18.73
C ASN A 402 50.98 52.65 -20.16
N GLY A 403 51.15 51.52 -20.85
CA GLY A 403 51.71 51.47 -22.21
C GLY A 403 53.23 51.65 -22.31
N VAL A 404 53.97 51.55 -21.20
CA VAL A 404 55.44 51.48 -21.13
C VAL A 404 55.90 50.13 -20.56
N PRO A 405 56.78 49.37 -21.25
CA PRO A 405 57.28 48.11 -20.71
C PRO A 405 58.01 48.31 -19.39
N ASP A 406 57.79 47.46 -18.40
CA ASP A 406 58.36 47.62 -17.05
C ASP A 406 59.91 47.63 -17.06
N ILE A 407 60.52 46.93 -18.02
CA ILE A 407 61.97 46.96 -18.27
C ILE A 407 62.50 48.33 -18.73
N GLN A 408 61.61 49.26 -19.08
CA GLN A 408 61.90 50.65 -19.47
C GLN A 408 61.38 51.67 -18.46
N GLN A 409 60.70 51.25 -17.38
CA GLN A 409 60.27 52.15 -16.32
C GLN A 409 61.46 52.46 -15.40
N VAL A 410 61.78 53.74 -15.27
CA VAL A 410 62.84 54.20 -14.37
C VAL A 410 62.22 54.38 -12.99
N THR A 411 62.66 53.57 -12.02
CA THR A 411 62.30 53.66 -10.59
C THR A 411 62.62 55.02 -9.98
#